data_AF-A0A3M1FSP8-F1
#
_entry.id   AF-A0A3M1FSP8-F1
#
_cell.length_a   1.000
_cell.length_b   1.000
_cell.length_c   1.000
_cell.angle_alpha   90.00
_cell.angle_beta   90.00
_cell.angle_gamma   90.00
#
_symmetry.space_group_name_H-M   'P 1'
#
loop_
_entity.id
_entity.type
_entity.pdbx_description
1 polymer ?
#
loop_
_entity_poly.entity_id
_entity_poly.type
_entity_poly.pdbx_seq_one_letter_code
_entity_poly.pdbx_strand_id
1 'polypeptide(L)'
;MIPVDGPPADHPDSLHGDLNLALRGYVATDAELHIVDINGEADPNAPQMPGIFADHRTPVFSSAHRVYEWDWSCGEHGCRSPNLTPRPVTLLGLQTQPEEALSFPSRGPQIYGGGYKALVLYAAENRITLGYTRHDTVAPGYAVHLENLCVDPNLLALYRQANSAGRGELPALRDGEVLGTAHGDEVLVAVRDRGTFMDPRSRKDWWKGR
;
A
#
# COMPACT_ATOMS: atom_id res chain seq x y z
N MET A 1 9.66 -15.15 5.47
CA MET A 1 10.18 -14.44 4.27
C MET A 1 10.02 -15.36 3.08
N ILE A 2 10.03 -14.81 1.87
CA ILE A 2 10.02 -15.57 0.62
C ILE A 2 11.06 -14.98 -0.36
N PRO A 3 11.53 -15.76 -1.35
CA PRO A 3 12.44 -15.26 -2.38
C PRO A 3 11.81 -14.18 -3.27
N VAL A 4 12.57 -13.12 -3.52
CA VAL A 4 12.25 -12.04 -4.46
C VAL A 4 12.52 -12.49 -5.90
N ASP A 5 11.64 -12.11 -6.83
CA ASP A 5 11.84 -12.30 -8.26
C ASP A 5 12.51 -11.08 -8.90
N GLY A 6 13.66 -11.30 -9.52
CA GLY A 6 14.40 -10.27 -10.24
C GLY A 6 15.37 -9.50 -9.34
N PRO A 7 15.88 -8.35 -9.82
CA PRO A 7 16.82 -7.55 -9.05
C PRO A 7 16.13 -6.91 -7.83
N PRO A 8 16.90 -6.58 -6.78
CA PRO A 8 16.40 -5.72 -5.70
C PRO A 8 16.04 -4.33 -6.23
N ALA A 9 15.32 -3.56 -5.42
CA ALA A 9 15.06 -2.15 -5.69
C ALA A 9 16.35 -1.41 -6.08
N ASP A 10 16.26 -0.54 -7.08
CA ASP A 10 17.41 0.15 -7.69
C ASP A 10 17.90 1.36 -6.89
N HIS A 11 17.18 1.73 -5.81
CA HIS A 11 17.54 2.78 -4.87
C HIS A 11 17.34 2.29 -3.42
N PRO A 12 18.03 2.90 -2.43
CA PRO A 12 17.76 2.63 -1.02
C PRO A 12 16.27 2.83 -0.69
N ASP A 13 15.66 1.85 -0.02
CA ASP A 13 14.22 1.80 0.26
C ASP A 13 13.67 3.07 0.91
N SER A 14 14.39 3.61 1.89
CA SER A 14 14.04 4.85 2.60
C SER A 14 14.09 6.11 1.74
N LEU A 15 14.80 6.07 0.61
CA LEU A 15 14.96 7.16 -0.37
C LEU A 15 14.16 6.90 -1.66
N HIS A 16 13.44 5.78 -1.74
CA HIS A 16 12.72 5.35 -2.93
C HIS A 16 11.28 5.90 -2.92
N GLY A 17 11.00 6.94 -3.71
CA GLY A 17 9.69 7.62 -3.72
C GLY A 17 8.50 6.73 -4.09
N ASP A 18 8.72 5.62 -4.80
CA ASP A 18 7.67 4.61 -5.04
C ASP A 18 7.41 3.65 -3.89
N LEU A 19 8.35 3.46 -2.95
CA LEU A 19 8.20 2.53 -1.83
C LEU A 19 7.85 3.29 -0.55
N ASN A 20 8.49 4.43 -0.30
CA ASN A 20 8.27 5.29 0.85
C ASN A 20 7.40 6.49 0.45
N LEU A 21 6.07 6.34 0.58
CA LEU A 21 5.09 7.36 0.18
C LEU A 21 5.31 8.72 0.89
N ALA A 22 5.93 8.70 2.09
CA ALA A 22 6.30 9.88 2.84
C ALA A 22 7.12 10.91 2.03
N LEU A 23 7.98 10.41 1.13
CA LEU A 23 8.85 11.26 0.32
C LEU A 23 8.05 12.05 -0.73
N ARG A 24 7.01 11.43 -1.28
CA ARG A 24 6.07 12.08 -2.18
C ARG A 24 5.18 13.05 -1.40
N GLY A 25 4.66 12.63 -0.25
CA GLY A 25 3.64 13.39 0.47
C GLY A 25 2.35 13.56 -0.35
N TYR A 26 1.40 14.31 0.21
CA TYR A 26 0.07 14.48 -0.35
C TYR A 26 -0.59 15.76 0.17
N VAL A 27 -1.68 16.16 -0.49
CA VAL A 27 -2.53 17.27 -0.07
C VAL A 27 -3.97 16.81 0.08
N ALA A 28 -4.70 17.40 1.03
CA ALA A 28 -6.13 17.16 1.19
C ALA A 28 -6.92 17.62 -0.04
N THR A 29 -8.05 16.97 -0.27
CA THR A 29 -9.03 17.30 -1.31
C THR A 29 -10.43 17.40 -0.70
N ASP A 30 -11.33 18.07 -1.40
CA ASP A 30 -12.74 18.23 -1.04
C ASP A 30 -13.65 17.18 -1.70
N ALA A 31 -13.06 16.09 -2.22
CA ALA A 31 -13.80 15.03 -2.88
C ALA A 31 -14.74 14.30 -1.91
N GLU A 32 -15.84 13.80 -2.45
CA GLU A 32 -16.85 13.10 -1.65
C GLU A 32 -16.30 11.80 -1.01
N LEU A 33 -16.69 11.57 0.24
CA LEU A 33 -16.20 10.47 1.08
C LEU A 33 -17.15 9.27 1.05
N HIS A 34 -17.33 8.69 -0.14
CA HIS A 34 -18.07 7.44 -0.32
C HIS A 34 -17.48 6.59 -1.45
N ILE A 35 -17.89 5.33 -1.52
CA ILE A 35 -17.54 4.42 -2.62
C ILE A 35 -18.14 4.97 -3.92
N VAL A 36 -17.33 5.07 -4.97
CA VAL A 36 -17.75 5.63 -6.26
C VAL A 36 -17.76 4.57 -7.37
N ASP A 37 -18.65 4.74 -8.33
CA ASP A 37 -18.68 3.93 -9.54
C ASP A 37 -17.80 4.58 -10.62
N ILE A 38 -16.72 3.90 -11.03
CA ILE A 38 -15.79 4.35 -12.07
C ILE A 38 -15.94 3.42 -13.28
N ASN A 39 -16.05 4.00 -14.48
CA ASN A 39 -16.17 3.25 -15.73
C ASN A 39 -14.90 2.44 -16.08
N GLY A 40 -15.04 1.49 -17.01
CA GLY A 40 -13.95 0.67 -17.56
C GLY A 40 -13.88 -0.72 -16.95
N GLU A 41 -12.92 -1.53 -17.40
CA GLU A 41 -12.74 -2.93 -16.98
C GLU A 41 -12.35 -3.06 -15.50
N ALA A 42 -12.74 -4.17 -14.88
CA ALA A 42 -12.35 -4.54 -13.52
C ALA A 42 -11.53 -5.83 -13.54
N ASP A 43 -10.51 -5.93 -12.70
CA ASP A 43 -9.81 -7.20 -12.47
C ASP A 43 -10.51 -7.97 -11.32
N PRO A 44 -11.04 -9.18 -11.55
CA PRO A 44 -11.61 -10.00 -10.48
C PRO A 44 -10.62 -10.31 -9.35
N ASN A 45 -9.31 -10.24 -9.60
CA ASN A 45 -8.23 -10.57 -8.67
C ASN A 45 -7.55 -9.36 -8.00
N ALA A 46 -8.10 -8.15 -8.19
CA ALA A 46 -7.65 -6.95 -7.48
C ALA A 46 -7.72 -7.11 -5.95
N PRO A 47 -6.80 -6.52 -5.18
CA PRO A 47 -6.87 -6.49 -3.72
C PRO A 47 -8.17 -5.83 -3.23
N GLN A 48 -8.75 -6.34 -2.15
CA GLN A 48 -10.04 -5.90 -1.63
C GLN A 48 -9.88 -5.20 -0.27
N MET A 49 -10.27 -3.93 -0.21
CA MET A 49 -10.09 -3.06 0.96
C MET A 49 -10.70 -3.59 2.27
N PRO A 50 -11.86 -4.27 2.26
CA PRO A 50 -12.39 -4.89 3.48
C PRO A 50 -11.40 -5.84 4.17
N GLY A 51 -10.40 -6.39 3.47
CA GLY A 51 -9.36 -7.22 4.08
C GLY A 51 -8.48 -6.53 5.14
N ILE A 52 -8.47 -5.19 5.16
CA ILE A 52 -7.74 -4.40 6.18
C ILE A 52 -8.31 -4.65 7.58
N PHE A 53 -9.62 -4.85 7.70
CA PHE A 53 -10.32 -4.97 8.98
C PHE A 53 -10.72 -6.42 9.27
N ALA A 54 -10.58 -6.84 10.52
CA ALA A 54 -10.83 -8.23 10.94
C ALA A 54 -12.29 -8.68 10.72
N ASP A 55 -13.25 -7.77 10.84
CA ASP A 55 -14.68 -8.02 10.59
C ASP A 55 -15.09 -7.80 9.12
N HIS A 56 -14.11 -7.47 8.27
CA HIS A 56 -14.31 -7.10 6.88
C HIS A 56 -15.32 -5.98 6.65
N ARG A 57 -15.50 -5.04 7.59
CA ARG A 57 -16.44 -3.93 7.40
C ARG A 57 -16.07 -3.03 6.22
N THR A 58 -17.07 -2.29 5.72
CA THR A 58 -16.81 -1.06 4.97
C THR A 58 -16.63 0.06 6.00
N PRO A 59 -15.42 0.58 6.21
CA PRO A 59 -15.21 1.68 7.15
C PRO A 59 -15.84 2.97 6.60
N VAL A 60 -16.11 3.92 7.49
CA VAL A 60 -16.40 5.29 7.08
C VAL A 60 -15.14 5.88 6.45
N PHE A 61 -15.29 6.58 5.33
CA PHE A 61 -14.19 7.31 4.71
C PHE A 61 -14.06 8.65 5.45
N SER A 62 -12.91 8.89 6.08
CA SER A 62 -12.69 10.03 6.98
C SER A 62 -11.98 11.20 6.30
N SER A 63 -11.18 10.94 5.27
CA SER A 63 -10.49 11.99 4.51
C SER A 63 -10.12 11.52 3.11
N ALA A 64 -9.92 12.46 2.18
CA ALA A 64 -9.48 12.18 0.82
C ALA A 64 -8.33 13.09 0.44
N HIS A 65 -7.28 12.50 -0.14
CA HIS A 65 -6.04 13.20 -0.48
C HIS A 65 -5.56 12.85 -1.88
N ARG A 66 -4.70 13.71 -2.40
CA ARG A 66 -4.03 13.55 -3.68
C ARG A 66 -2.52 13.57 -3.47
N VAL A 67 -1.86 12.53 -3.95
CA VAL A 67 -0.42 12.28 -3.77
C VAL A 67 0.35 13.07 -4.83
N TYR A 68 1.53 13.59 -4.47
CA TYR A 68 2.43 14.22 -5.44
C TYR A 68 3.09 13.19 -6.36
N GLU A 69 3.37 13.60 -7.59
CA GLU A 69 4.21 12.83 -8.49
C GLU A 69 5.67 12.79 -7.98
N TRP A 70 6.45 11.89 -8.57
CA TRP A 70 7.87 11.74 -8.26
C TRP A 70 8.64 11.95 -9.54
N ASP A 71 9.69 12.76 -9.46
CA ASP A 71 10.57 13.03 -10.57
C ASP A 71 11.88 12.27 -10.37
N TRP A 72 12.05 11.17 -11.09
CA TRP A 72 13.28 10.37 -11.09
C TRP A 72 14.46 11.06 -11.79
N SER A 73 14.22 12.13 -12.57
CA SER A 73 15.30 12.91 -13.19
C SER A 73 15.92 13.94 -12.22
N CYS A 74 15.29 14.12 -11.06
CA CYS A 74 15.69 15.11 -10.06
C CYS A 74 16.65 14.50 -9.01
N GLY A 75 17.95 14.53 -9.30
CA GLY A 75 18.98 14.03 -8.38
C GLY A 75 19.12 12.51 -8.34
N GLU A 76 20.04 12.00 -7.51
CA GLU A 76 20.45 10.58 -7.50
C GLU A 76 19.32 9.60 -7.13
N HIS A 77 18.38 10.02 -6.27
CA HIS A 77 17.28 9.18 -5.81
C HIS A 77 15.90 9.73 -6.22
N GLY A 78 15.88 10.70 -7.13
CA GLY A 78 14.68 11.46 -7.47
C GLY A 78 14.24 12.44 -6.38
N CYS A 79 13.20 13.21 -6.68
CA CYS A 79 12.60 14.14 -5.73
C CYS A 79 11.08 14.29 -5.95
N ARG A 80 10.40 14.90 -4.97
CA ARG A 80 8.97 15.19 -5.08
C ARG A 80 8.73 16.20 -6.21
N SER A 81 7.86 15.84 -7.15
CA SER A 81 7.40 16.73 -8.21
C SER A 81 6.47 17.82 -7.65
N PRO A 82 6.46 19.04 -8.22
CA PRO A 82 5.43 20.02 -7.90
C PRO A 82 4.04 19.59 -8.38
N ASN A 83 3.94 18.62 -9.28
CA ASN A 83 2.67 18.12 -9.81
C ASN A 83 2.02 17.08 -8.89
N LEU A 84 0.70 17.04 -8.92
CA LEU A 84 -0.11 16.01 -8.27
C LEU A 84 -0.46 14.89 -9.27
N THR A 85 -0.53 13.66 -8.79
CA THR A 85 -0.99 12.48 -9.56
C THR A 85 -2.31 12.76 -10.28
N PRO A 86 -2.61 12.20 -11.46
CA PRO A 86 -3.70 12.70 -12.31
C PRO A 86 -5.12 12.50 -11.76
N ARG A 87 -5.32 11.59 -10.82
CA ARG A 87 -6.65 11.31 -10.25
C ARG A 87 -6.98 12.26 -9.10
N PRO A 88 -8.24 12.69 -8.93
CA PRO A 88 -8.62 13.62 -7.86
C PRO A 88 -8.35 13.06 -6.46
N VAL A 89 -8.55 11.75 -6.24
CA VAL A 89 -8.25 11.06 -4.99
C VAL A 89 -7.32 9.90 -5.29
N THR A 90 -6.21 9.82 -4.55
CA THR A 90 -5.22 8.73 -4.67
C THR A 90 -4.76 8.19 -3.32
N LEU A 91 -5.22 8.79 -2.23
CA LEU A 91 -4.99 8.34 -0.87
C LEU A 91 -6.28 8.61 -0.08
N LEU A 92 -6.77 7.61 0.62
CA LEU A 92 -8.07 7.64 1.29
C LEU A 92 -7.89 7.31 2.76
N GLY A 93 -8.47 8.13 3.64
CA GLY A 93 -8.59 7.85 5.05
C GLY A 93 -9.75 6.93 5.34
N LEU A 94 -9.46 5.87 6.09
CA LEU A 94 -10.43 4.90 6.56
C LEU A 94 -10.51 4.99 8.08
N GLN A 95 -11.72 5.15 8.61
CA GLN A 95 -11.92 5.29 10.05
C GLN A 95 -11.52 4.02 10.81
N THR A 96 -10.68 4.20 11.82
CA THR A 96 -10.22 3.16 12.75
C THR A 96 -10.57 3.52 14.19
N GLN A 97 -10.31 2.60 15.11
CA GLN A 97 -10.14 2.90 16.53
C GLN A 97 -8.66 2.81 16.91
N PRO A 98 -8.16 3.59 17.87
CA PRO A 98 -6.79 3.44 18.35
C PRO A 98 -6.53 1.99 18.80
N GLU A 99 -5.35 1.46 18.45
CA GLU A 99 -4.94 0.07 18.74
C GLU A 99 -5.75 -1.02 18.00
N GLU A 100 -6.69 -0.67 17.13
CA GLU A 100 -7.41 -1.65 16.28
C GLU A 100 -6.40 -2.45 15.45
N ALA A 101 -6.48 -3.77 15.49
CA ALA A 101 -5.62 -4.64 14.70
C ALA A 101 -5.90 -4.44 13.20
N LEU A 102 -4.86 -4.15 12.43
CA LEU A 102 -4.95 -3.92 11.00
C LEU A 102 -4.21 -5.01 10.22
N SER A 103 -4.89 -5.51 9.20
CA SER A 103 -4.37 -6.37 8.14
C SER A 103 -4.16 -5.49 6.89
N PHE A 104 -4.18 -6.10 5.71
CA PHE A 104 -4.02 -5.47 4.41
C PHE A 104 -5.17 -5.86 3.46
N PRO A 105 -5.36 -5.13 2.34
CA PRO A 105 -6.37 -5.52 1.36
C PRO A 105 -6.22 -6.97 0.91
N SER A 106 -7.25 -7.79 1.08
CA SER A 106 -7.16 -9.23 0.84
C SER A 106 -7.09 -9.54 -0.65
N ARG A 107 -6.52 -10.68 -1.02
CA ARG A 107 -6.41 -11.07 -2.44
C ARG A 107 -6.58 -12.57 -2.65
N GLY A 108 -7.29 -12.95 -3.70
CA GLY A 108 -7.49 -14.36 -4.08
C GLY A 108 -6.20 -15.07 -4.48
N PRO A 109 -5.52 -14.67 -5.58
CA PRO A 109 -4.30 -15.35 -6.03
C PRO A 109 -3.12 -15.22 -5.06
N GLN A 110 -2.34 -16.28 -4.94
CA GLN A 110 -1.07 -16.29 -4.22
C GLN A 110 0.08 -15.77 -5.09
N ILE A 111 1.05 -15.11 -4.46
CA ILE A 111 2.32 -14.70 -5.10
C ILE A 111 3.41 -15.76 -4.94
N TYR A 112 3.26 -16.64 -3.94
CA TYR A 112 4.18 -17.74 -3.65
C TYR A 112 3.44 -18.92 -3.00
N GLY A 113 4.00 -20.12 -3.11
CA GLY A 113 3.45 -21.31 -2.46
C GLY A 113 3.32 -21.15 -0.94
N GLY A 114 2.34 -21.82 -0.34
CA GLY A 114 2.06 -21.69 1.10
C GLY A 114 1.09 -20.55 1.45
N GLY A 115 0.39 -19.99 0.46
CA GLY A 115 -0.71 -19.05 0.65
C GLY A 115 -0.31 -17.58 0.77
N TYR A 116 0.95 -17.22 0.48
CA TYR A 116 1.42 -15.84 0.55
C TYR A 116 0.76 -14.97 -0.53
N LYS A 117 0.32 -13.77 -0.14
CA LYS A 117 -0.49 -12.86 -0.95
C LYS A 117 0.21 -11.56 -1.28
N ALA A 118 1.01 -11.06 -0.36
CA ALA A 118 1.69 -9.78 -0.47
C ALA A 118 3.13 -9.87 0.05
N LEU A 119 4.04 -9.16 -0.61
CA LEU A 119 5.44 -8.97 -0.23
C LEU A 119 5.59 -7.62 0.45
N VAL A 120 6.31 -7.54 1.57
CA VAL A 120 6.61 -6.28 2.26
C VAL A 120 7.77 -5.59 1.54
N LEU A 121 7.45 -4.57 0.75
CA LEU A 121 8.41 -3.80 -0.04
C LEU A 121 9.07 -2.70 0.80
N TYR A 122 8.35 -2.14 1.77
CA TYR A 122 8.89 -1.15 2.68
C TYR A 122 8.17 -1.19 4.02
N ALA A 123 8.89 -1.03 5.12
CA ALA A 123 8.31 -0.85 6.44
C ALA A 123 9.13 0.13 7.27
N ALA A 124 8.43 1.08 7.90
CA ALA A 124 8.92 1.88 9.00
C ALA A 124 7.95 1.76 10.17
N GLU A 125 8.22 2.44 11.29
CA GLU A 125 7.39 2.35 12.50
C GLU A 125 5.93 2.71 12.25
N ASN A 126 5.68 3.66 11.34
CA ASN A 126 4.36 4.23 11.13
C ASN A 126 3.76 4.09 9.72
N ARG A 127 4.39 3.26 8.87
CA ARG A 127 3.95 3.05 7.49
C ARG A 127 4.52 1.78 6.90
N ILE A 128 3.78 1.19 5.96
CA ILE A 128 4.17 -0.04 5.27
C ILE A 128 3.67 -0.02 3.83
N THR A 129 4.49 -0.56 2.92
CA THR A 129 4.16 -0.74 1.51
C THR A 129 4.22 -2.21 1.15
N LEU A 130 3.18 -2.68 0.46
CA LEU A 130 2.97 -4.06 0.09
C LEU A 130 2.88 -4.19 -1.44
N GLY A 131 3.56 -5.17 -2.02
CA GLY A 131 3.43 -5.56 -3.42
C GLY A 131 2.66 -6.87 -3.56
N TYR A 132 1.76 -6.98 -4.53
CA TYR A 132 1.00 -8.21 -4.85
C TYR A 132 1.66 -9.02 -5.97
N THR A 133 2.99 -8.94 -6.04
CA THR A 133 3.89 -9.79 -6.82
C THR A 133 5.10 -10.14 -5.96
N ARG A 134 6.06 -10.93 -6.49
CA ARG A 134 7.34 -11.17 -5.81
C ARG A 134 8.45 -10.21 -6.24
N HIS A 135 8.15 -9.22 -7.08
CA HIS A 135 9.13 -8.25 -7.51
C HIS A 135 9.33 -7.19 -6.45
N ASP A 136 10.58 -6.78 -6.23
CA ASP A 136 10.95 -5.73 -5.28
C ASP A 136 10.74 -4.33 -5.86
N THR A 137 9.51 -4.07 -6.31
CA THR A 137 9.08 -2.84 -6.96
C THR A 137 7.55 -2.81 -7.05
N VAL A 138 6.98 -1.62 -7.20
CA VAL A 138 5.54 -1.42 -7.43
C VAL A 138 5.16 -1.45 -8.93
N ALA A 139 6.14 -1.59 -9.83
CA ALA A 139 5.92 -1.52 -11.27
C ALA A 139 5.04 -2.65 -11.85
N PRO A 140 5.13 -3.92 -11.38
CA PRO A 140 4.23 -4.98 -11.82
C PRO A 140 3.09 -5.24 -10.81
N GLY A 141 1.90 -5.51 -11.35
CA GLY A 141 0.73 -5.86 -10.54
C GLY A 141 0.27 -4.72 -9.64
N TYR A 142 -0.34 -5.06 -8.52
CA TYR A 142 -0.83 -4.08 -7.55
C TYR A 142 0.20 -3.82 -6.45
N ALA A 143 0.17 -2.60 -5.90
CA ALA A 143 0.82 -2.27 -4.65
C ALA A 143 -0.12 -1.44 -3.76
N VAL A 144 0.08 -1.54 -2.45
CA VAL A 144 -0.71 -0.78 -1.46
C VAL A 144 0.25 -0.10 -0.49
N HIS A 145 -0.02 1.17 -0.21
CA HIS A 145 0.62 1.93 0.85
C HIS A 145 -0.36 2.09 2.01
N LEU A 146 0.09 1.83 3.22
CA LEU A 146 -0.62 2.14 4.45
C LEU A 146 0.21 3.11 5.28
N GLU A 147 -0.41 4.21 5.71
CA GLU A 147 0.20 5.24 6.56
C GLU A 147 -0.66 5.45 7.81
N ASN A 148 -0.07 6.06 8.85
CA ASN A 148 -0.74 6.35 10.13
C ASN A 148 -1.19 5.08 10.89
N LEU A 149 -0.30 4.09 10.95
CA LEU A 149 -0.46 2.89 11.77
C LEU A 149 0.76 2.72 12.68
N CYS A 150 0.75 1.73 13.56
CA CYS A 150 1.91 1.23 14.28
C CYS A 150 2.24 -0.15 13.68
N VAL A 151 3.30 -0.26 12.88
CA VAL A 151 3.70 -1.53 12.27
C VAL A 151 4.18 -2.50 13.36
N ASP A 152 3.79 -3.78 13.25
CA ASP A 152 4.22 -4.81 14.20
C ASP A 152 5.76 -4.82 14.32
N PRO A 153 6.32 -4.73 15.54
CA PRO A 153 7.76 -4.58 15.72
C PRO A 153 8.56 -5.80 15.24
N ASN A 154 7.99 -7.01 15.27
CA ASN A 154 8.65 -8.21 14.75
C ASN A 154 8.66 -8.21 13.23
N LEU A 155 7.55 -7.80 12.59
CA LEU A 155 7.49 -7.63 11.14
C LEU A 155 8.50 -6.57 10.67
N LEU A 156 8.58 -5.43 11.37
CA LEU A 156 9.53 -4.37 11.09
C LEU A 156 10.98 -4.85 11.28
N ALA A 157 11.28 -5.59 12.34
CA ALA A 157 12.60 -6.16 12.57
C ALA A 157 13.00 -7.14 11.44
N LEU A 158 12.08 -8.01 11.02
CA LEU A 158 12.30 -8.96 9.93
C LEU A 158 12.55 -8.25 8.60
N TYR A 159 11.77 -7.19 8.31
CA TYR A 159 11.99 -6.35 7.14
C TYR A 159 13.36 -5.67 7.17
N ARG A 160 13.74 -5.05 8.29
CA ARG A 160 15.04 -4.36 8.43
C ARG A 160 16.22 -5.31 8.26
N GLN A 161 16.12 -6.53 8.82
CA GLN A 161 17.10 -7.58 8.61
C GLN A 161 17.24 -7.92 7.12
N ALA A 162 16.13 -8.21 6.45
CA ALA A 162 16.09 -8.54 5.03
C ALA A 162 16.64 -7.40 4.14
N ASN A 163 16.30 -6.15 4.47
CA ASN A 163 16.80 -4.96 3.79
C ASN A 163 18.33 -4.85 3.90
N SER A 164 18.89 -5.02 5.11
CA SER A 164 20.34 -5.00 5.34
C SER A 164 21.09 -6.16 4.68
N ALA A 165 20.40 -7.28 4.45
CA ALA A 165 20.93 -8.47 3.79
C ALA A 165 20.85 -8.41 2.25
N GLY A 166 20.47 -7.27 1.67
CA GLY A 166 20.44 -7.09 0.21
C GLY A 166 19.14 -7.52 -0.47
N ARG A 167 18.05 -7.73 0.28
CA ARG A 167 16.67 -7.86 -0.24
C ARG A 167 16.41 -9.04 -1.20
N GLY A 168 17.28 -10.06 -1.22
CA GLY A 168 17.05 -11.28 -2.00
C GLY A 168 15.87 -12.14 -1.49
N GLU A 169 15.54 -11.98 -0.22
CA GLU A 169 14.30 -12.47 0.39
C GLU A 169 13.66 -11.31 1.16
N LEU A 170 12.33 -11.22 1.15
CA LEU A 170 11.59 -10.20 1.93
C LEU A 170 10.46 -10.86 2.73
N PRO A 171 9.97 -10.22 3.82
CA PRO A 171 8.78 -10.67 4.51
C PRO A 171 7.59 -10.73 3.54
N ALA A 172 6.72 -11.72 3.73
CA ALA A 172 5.48 -11.83 2.97
C ALA A 172 4.36 -12.30 3.89
N LEU A 173 3.15 -11.88 3.55
CA LEU A 173 1.97 -12.02 4.39
C LEU A 173 0.90 -12.89 3.72
N ARG A 174 0.11 -13.60 4.52
CA ARG A 174 -1.12 -14.30 4.14
C ARG A 174 -2.34 -13.46 4.48
N ASP A 175 -3.46 -13.68 3.77
CA ASP A 175 -4.70 -12.97 4.07
C ASP A 175 -5.06 -13.10 5.57
N GLY A 176 -5.39 -11.97 6.20
CA GLY A 176 -5.77 -11.91 7.61
C GLY A 176 -4.62 -11.88 8.62
N GLU A 177 -3.36 -12.05 8.19
CA GLU A 177 -2.22 -11.80 9.07
C GLU A 177 -2.17 -10.30 9.43
N VAL A 178 -2.13 -10.01 10.72
CA VAL A 178 -2.06 -8.65 11.26
C VAL A 178 -0.66 -8.09 10.99
N LEU A 179 -0.60 -6.90 10.39
CA LEU A 179 0.65 -6.20 10.07
C LEU A 179 1.01 -5.11 11.08
N GLY A 180 0.09 -4.81 12.00
CA GLY A 180 0.21 -3.73 12.97
C GLY A 180 -1.14 -3.33 13.55
N THR A 181 -1.18 -2.18 14.20
CA THR A 181 -2.39 -1.61 14.78
C THR A 181 -2.61 -0.19 14.30
N ALA A 182 -3.84 0.31 14.34
CA ALA A 182 -4.11 1.72 14.06
C ALA A 182 -3.42 2.62 15.10
N HIS A 183 -2.78 3.69 14.62
CA HIS A 183 -2.16 4.69 15.51
C HIS A 183 -3.21 5.60 16.16
N GLY A 184 -4.35 5.83 15.50
CA GLY A 184 -5.44 6.66 15.99
C GLY A 184 -6.77 6.33 15.30
N ASP A 185 -7.56 7.36 15.02
CA ASP A 185 -8.92 7.22 14.47
C ASP A 185 -8.96 7.08 12.93
N GLU A 186 -7.80 7.04 12.27
CA GLU A 186 -7.69 6.91 10.83
C GLU A 186 -6.44 6.11 10.42
N VAL A 187 -6.59 5.21 9.45
CA VAL A 187 -5.48 4.69 8.62
C VAL A 187 -5.63 5.21 7.20
N LEU A 188 -4.52 5.60 6.56
CA LEU A 188 -4.55 6.08 5.18
C LEU A 188 -4.14 4.95 4.24
N VAL A 189 -4.87 4.78 3.13
CA VAL A 189 -4.57 3.76 2.11
C VAL A 189 -4.46 4.36 0.71
N ALA A 190 -3.40 4.01 0.00
CA ALA A 190 -3.26 4.26 -1.43
C ALA A 190 -3.05 2.95 -2.18
N VAL A 191 -3.59 2.84 -3.40
CA VAL A 191 -3.43 1.69 -4.28
C VAL A 191 -2.70 2.12 -5.54
N ARG A 192 -1.78 1.29 -6.00
CA ARG A 192 -1.18 1.41 -7.32
C ARG A 192 -1.52 0.20 -8.17
N ASP A 193 -1.77 0.43 -9.45
CA ASP A 193 -1.83 -0.58 -10.49
C ASP A 193 -0.72 -0.32 -11.49
N ARG A 194 0.23 -1.26 -11.58
CA ARG A 194 1.44 -1.18 -12.39
C ARG A 194 2.18 0.15 -12.24
N GLY A 195 2.43 0.53 -10.99
CA GLY A 195 3.08 1.79 -10.65
C GLY A 195 2.21 3.04 -10.80
N THR A 196 0.94 2.98 -11.20
CA THR A 196 0.09 4.17 -11.29
C THR A 196 -0.85 4.25 -10.09
N PHE A 197 -0.88 5.39 -9.38
CA PHE A 197 -1.85 5.61 -8.30
C PHE A 197 -3.28 5.60 -8.83
N MET A 198 -4.14 4.82 -8.18
CA MET A 198 -5.55 4.62 -8.53
C MET A 198 -6.46 5.38 -7.56
N ASP A 199 -7.74 5.52 -7.90
CA ASP A 199 -8.74 6.04 -6.97
C ASP A 199 -9.17 4.91 -6.03
N PRO A 200 -8.79 4.94 -4.74
CA PRO A 200 -9.07 3.87 -3.78
C PRO A 200 -10.57 3.73 -3.43
N ARG A 201 -11.44 4.64 -3.90
CA ARG A 201 -12.89 4.58 -3.68
C ARG A 201 -13.63 3.73 -4.72
N SER A 202 -12.95 3.30 -5.80
CA SER A 202 -13.57 2.56 -6.90
C SER A 202 -14.25 1.27 -6.44
N ARG A 203 -15.59 1.19 -6.58
CA ARG A 203 -16.38 0.04 -6.17
C ARG A 203 -15.94 -1.24 -6.85
N LYS A 204 -15.87 -1.20 -8.18
CA LYS A 204 -15.61 -2.37 -9.05
C LYS A 204 -14.24 -2.99 -8.79
N ASP A 205 -13.27 -2.19 -8.35
CA ASP A 205 -11.88 -2.62 -8.22
C ASP A 205 -11.61 -3.10 -6.79
N TRP A 206 -11.95 -2.31 -5.77
CA TRP A 206 -11.46 -2.51 -4.40
C TRP A 206 -12.53 -2.86 -3.36
N TRP A 207 -13.81 -2.71 -3.71
CA TRP A 207 -14.94 -2.84 -2.78
C TRP A 207 -16.02 -3.78 -3.33
N LYS A 208 -15.63 -4.93 -3.88
CA LYS A 208 -16.59 -5.88 -4.47
C LYS A 208 -17.61 -6.32 -3.42
N GLY A 209 -18.90 -6.27 -3.80
CA GLY A 209 -20.02 -6.62 -2.94
C GLY A 209 -20.41 -5.54 -1.92
N ARG A 210 -19.93 -4.31 -2.07
CA ARG A 210 -20.28 -3.13 -1.24
C ARG A 210 -21.02 -2.06 -2.05
#